data_AF-A0A8T6V9Z3-F1
#
_entry.id   AF-A0A8T6V9Z3-F1
#
_cell.length_a   1.000
_cell.length_b   1.000
_cell.length_c   1.000
_cell.angle_alpha   90.00
_cell.angle_beta   90.00
_cell.angle_gamma   90.00
#
_symmetry.space_group_name_H-M   'P 1'
#
loop_
_entity.id
_entity.type
_entity.pdbx_description
1 polymer ?
#
loop_
_entity_poly.entity_id
_entity_poly.type
_entity_poly.pdbx_seq_one_letter_code
_entity_poly.pdbx_strand_id
1 'polypeptide(L)'
;MTNKKFKKNSFKRKLTLSLSKADAILTGDWHLREDQPICRTDDYWVAQWQKVNFIRKLSEEHECPVIQPGDFFDHWKPSPRLLAYTFMHLPKELWVVYGNHDLPQHSLDLVEKSGLYALASGSNKVRILPGGHWGLKIDDASMISIRGRKLLVRHVPVYKGGTLPWPNSPAIPASKILDDYPEYDLIVTGDLHQCIVYEKDERLLVNAGSLMRMTVDQVNDSPCVFLWYAKTNTVKKIALPIVRNVVSREHLNRREEKENRYHAFIEGLRNDERPELSFRHNLDAHFKTNCTLSSIQELIYKYLD
;
A
#
# COMPACT_ATOMS: atom_id res chain seq x y z
N MET A 1 -5.17 65.92 -24.50
CA MET A 1 -6.02 65.09 -23.62
C MET A 1 -6.25 63.73 -24.30
N THR A 2 -5.98 62.69 -23.53
CA THR A 2 -5.81 61.26 -23.84
C THR A 2 -6.90 60.61 -24.70
N ASN A 3 -6.48 59.93 -25.76
CA ASN A 3 -7.32 59.06 -26.60
C ASN A 3 -7.03 57.58 -26.22
N LYS A 4 -7.88 56.96 -25.39
CA LYS A 4 -7.73 55.55 -24.97
C LYS A 4 -8.28 54.62 -26.04
N LYS A 5 -7.39 54.10 -26.91
CA LYS A 5 -7.66 52.89 -27.71
C LYS A 5 -7.74 51.68 -26.77
N PHE A 6 -8.96 51.16 -26.56
CA PHE A 6 -9.16 49.86 -25.92
C PHE A 6 -8.59 48.75 -26.81
N LYS A 7 -7.52 48.11 -26.34
CA LYS A 7 -6.98 46.86 -26.90
C LYS A 7 -8.00 45.73 -26.70
N LYS A 8 -8.93 45.55 -27.63
CA LYS A 8 -9.59 44.25 -27.87
C LYS A 8 -8.57 43.35 -28.56
N ASN A 9 -7.77 42.56 -27.83
CA ASN A 9 -7.09 41.34 -28.34
C ASN A 9 -6.17 40.66 -27.31
N SER A 10 -6.68 40.28 -26.13
CA SER A 10 -5.95 39.29 -25.30
C SER A 10 -6.80 38.38 -24.40
N PHE A 11 -8.13 38.53 -24.41
CA PHE A 11 -9.01 37.83 -23.46
C PHE A 11 -9.79 36.64 -24.03
N LYS A 12 -9.34 36.05 -25.15
CA LYS A 12 -9.94 34.85 -25.78
C LYS A 12 -8.95 33.69 -25.98
N ARG A 13 -7.99 33.52 -25.06
CA ARG A 13 -7.11 32.33 -24.97
C ARG A 13 -7.29 31.57 -23.64
N LYS A 14 -8.51 31.56 -23.11
CA LYS A 14 -8.94 30.66 -22.03
C LYS A 14 -10.29 30.09 -22.43
N LEU A 15 -10.47 28.79 -22.18
CA LEU A 15 -11.63 27.93 -22.47
C LEU A 15 -11.74 27.35 -23.89
N THR A 16 -10.77 26.51 -24.26
CA THR A 16 -11.02 25.12 -24.72
C THR A 16 -9.70 24.35 -24.68
N LEU A 17 -9.14 24.19 -23.47
CA LEU A 17 -8.36 22.99 -23.21
C LEU A 17 -9.41 21.89 -23.18
N SER A 18 -9.58 21.16 -24.28
CA SER A 18 -9.99 19.76 -24.13
C SER A 18 -9.03 19.20 -23.08
N LEU A 19 -9.53 18.83 -21.90
CA LEU A 19 -8.70 18.15 -20.90
C LEU A 19 -8.08 16.98 -21.63
N SER A 20 -6.77 17.05 -21.92
CA SER A 20 -6.08 16.00 -22.63
C SER A 20 -6.32 14.71 -21.87
N LYS A 21 -6.62 13.62 -22.57
CA LYS A 21 -6.67 12.31 -21.92
C LYS A 21 -5.28 11.99 -21.33
N ALA A 22 -5.27 11.36 -20.16
CA ALA A 22 -4.04 10.87 -19.57
C ALA A 22 -3.53 9.67 -20.38
N ASP A 23 -2.22 9.49 -20.45
CA ASP A 23 -1.60 8.36 -21.16
C ASP A 23 -1.48 7.12 -20.27
N ALA A 24 -1.54 7.28 -18.95
CA ALA A 24 -1.67 6.20 -17.97
C ALA A 24 -2.24 6.71 -16.63
N ILE A 25 -2.76 5.78 -15.83
CA ILE A 25 -3.09 6.01 -14.42
C ILE A 25 -2.07 5.27 -13.57
N LEU A 26 -1.35 5.99 -12.72
CA LEU A 26 -0.38 5.43 -11.78
C LEU A 26 -1.06 5.25 -10.42
N THR A 27 -1.10 4.02 -9.93
CA THR A 27 -1.59 3.67 -8.59
C THR A 27 -0.44 3.10 -7.75
N GLY A 28 -0.70 2.70 -6.51
CA GLY A 28 0.25 1.98 -5.65
C GLY A 28 -0.36 0.69 -5.14
N ASP A 29 -0.05 0.34 -3.90
CA ASP A 29 -0.34 -0.93 -3.25
C ASP A 29 -1.85 -1.07 -2.99
N TRP A 30 -2.48 -2.09 -3.59
CA TRP A 30 -3.93 -2.27 -3.45
C TRP A 30 -4.27 -3.08 -2.21
N HIS A 31 -3.48 -4.09 -1.88
CA HIS A 31 -3.71 -5.03 -0.78
C HIS A 31 -5.18 -5.47 -0.70
N LEU A 32 -5.74 -5.90 -1.85
CA LEU A 32 -7.12 -6.38 -1.87
C LEU A 32 -7.26 -7.59 -0.94
N ARG A 33 -8.28 -7.55 -0.07
CA ARG A 33 -8.51 -8.56 0.97
C ARG A 33 -9.97 -8.66 1.37
N GLU A 34 -10.31 -9.75 2.06
CA GLU A 34 -11.67 -9.99 2.60
C GLU A 34 -11.77 -9.64 4.08
N ASP A 35 -10.68 -9.80 4.81
CA ASP A 35 -10.64 -9.49 6.22
C ASP A 35 -10.41 -7.99 6.43
N GLN A 36 -10.95 -7.50 7.55
CA GLN A 36 -10.90 -6.09 7.90
C GLN A 36 -9.67 -5.82 8.75
N PRO A 37 -8.77 -4.89 8.35
CA PRO A 37 -7.68 -4.48 9.23
C PRO A 37 -8.22 -4.02 10.57
N ILE A 38 -7.59 -4.43 11.67
CA ILE A 38 -8.09 -4.24 13.05
C ILE A 38 -8.37 -2.77 13.42
N CYS A 39 -7.68 -1.83 12.77
CA CYS A 39 -7.88 -0.41 12.97
C CYS A 39 -9.16 0.11 12.31
N ARG A 40 -9.78 -0.62 11.38
CA ARG A 40 -10.93 -0.16 10.60
C ARG A 40 -12.22 -0.33 11.37
N THR A 41 -13.09 0.67 11.29
CA THR A 41 -14.43 0.64 11.90
C THR A 41 -15.57 0.69 10.88
N ASP A 42 -15.27 0.87 9.60
CA ASP A 42 -16.23 0.82 8.49
C ASP A 42 -16.22 -0.55 7.79
N ASP A 43 -17.16 -0.74 6.86
CA ASP A 43 -17.13 -1.89 5.95
C ASP A 43 -15.96 -1.74 4.96
N TYR A 44 -14.85 -2.42 5.30
CA TYR A 44 -13.62 -2.36 4.52
C TYR A 44 -13.81 -2.92 3.09
N TRP A 45 -14.63 -3.97 2.96
CA TRP A 45 -14.95 -4.59 1.67
C TRP A 45 -15.63 -3.59 0.74
N VAL A 46 -16.67 -2.91 1.21
CA VAL A 46 -17.35 -1.88 0.41
C VAL A 46 -16.39 -0.73 0.08
N ALA A 47 -15.61 -0.25 1.06
CA ALA A 47 -14.70 0.87 0.88
C ALA A 47 -13.60 0.60 -0.16
N GLN A 48 -12.97 -0.59 -0.16
CA GLN A 48 -11.94 -0.92 -1.16
C GLN A 48 -12.54 -0.98 -2.57
N TRP A 49 -13.73 -1.60 -2.72
CA TRP A 49 -14.34 -1.77 -4.05
C TRP A 49 -14.90 -0.48 -4.61
N GLN A 50 -15.33 0.47 -3.78
CA GLN A 50 -15.65 1.82 -4.23
C GLN A 50 -14.45 2.50 -4.90
N LYS A 51 -13.25 2.33 -4.35
CA LYS A 51 -12.02 2.91 -4.92
C LYS A 51 -11.57 2.17 -6.18
N VAL A 52 -11.59 0.84 -6.19
CA VAL A 52 -11.29 0.08 -7.42
C VAL A 52 -12.23 0.48 -8.55
N ASN A 53 -13.54 0.60 -8.28
CA ASN A 53 -14.51 1.06 -9.27
C ASN A 53 -14.27 2.51 -9.72
N PHE A 54 -13.82 3.38 -8.81
CA PHE A 54 -13.43 4.74 -9.16
C PHE A 54 -12.24 4.74 -10.14
N ILE A 55 -11.20 3.95 -9.86
CA ILE A 55 -10.03 3.79 -10.74
C ILE A 55 -10.45 3.21 -12.10
N ARG A 56 -11.31 2.17 -12.11
CA ARG A 56 -11.85 1.60 -13.35
C ARG A 56 -12.55 2.65 -14.21
N LYS A 57 -13.48 3.43 -13.62
CA LYS A 57 -14.20 4.50 -14.34
C LYS A 57 -13.24 5.58 -14.86
N LEU A 58 -12.23 5.94 -14.06
CA LEU A 58 -11.22 6.91 -14.46
C LEU A 58 -10.40 6.39 -15.65
N SER A 59 -10.05 5.10 -15.68
CA SER A 59 -9.35 4.48 -16.82
C SER A 59 -10.21 4.43 -18.08
N GLU A 60 -11.54 4.25 -17.91
CA GLU A 60 -12.49 4.29 -19.02
C GLU A 60 -12.66 5.72 -19.58
N GLU A 61 -12.64 6.74 -18.74
CA GLU A 61 -12.72 8.15 -19.16
C GLU A 61 -11.47 8.59 -19.94
N HIS A 62 -10.30 8.15 -19.49
CA HIS A 62 -9.02 8.49 -20.13
C HIS A 62 -8.58 7.52 -21.21
N GLU A 63 -9.24 6.36 -21.35
CA GLU A 63 -8.90 5.31 -22.32
C GLU A 63 -7.42 4.92 -22.27
N CYS A 64 -6.91 4.69 -21.06
CA CYS A 64 -5.49 4.42 -20.81
C CYS A 64 -5.28 3.31 -19.78
N PRO A 65 -4.09 2.66 -19.79
CA PRO A 65 -3.79 1.60 -18.85
C PRO A 65 -3.66 2.13 -17.41
N VAL A 66 -3.99 1.24 -16.46
CA VAL A 66 -3.66 1.42 -15.05
C VAL A 66 -2.34 0.70 -14.77
N ILE A 67 -1.35 1.41 -14.24
CA ILE A 67 -0.04 0.88 -13.86
C ILE A 67 -0.01 0.67 -12.35
N GLN A 68 0.12 -0.58 -11.91
CA GLN A 68 0.10 -1.01 -10.51
C GLN A 68 1.44 -1.65 -10.13
N PRO A 69 2.22 -1.07 -9.20
CA PRO A 69 3.61 -1.44 -8.99
C PRO A 69 3.79 -2.61 -7.98
N GLY A 70 2.84 -3.55 -7.88
CA GLY A 70 2.90 -4.71 -6.99
C GLY A 70 2.16 -4.56 -5.66
N ASP A 71 2.05 -5.64 -4.90
CA ASP A 71 1.18 -5.79 -3.73
C ASP A 71 -0.28 -5.54 -4.10
N PHE A 72 -0.71 -6.28 -5.12
CA PHE A 72 -2.07 -6.22 -5.64
C PHE A 72 -3.06 -6.87 -4.67
N PHE A 73 -2.72 -8.06 -4.16
CA PHE A 73 -3.44 -8.71 -3.06
C PHE A 73 -2.68 -8.56 -1.74
N ASP A 74 -3.41 -8.57 -0.62
CA ASP A 74 -2.79 -8.59 0.72
C ASP A 74 -2.05 -9.91 1.00
N HIS A 75 -2.44 -10.97 0.30
CA HIS A 75 -1.82 -12.29 0.39
C HIS A 75 -1.85 -12.99 -0.97
N TRP A 76 -0.77 -13.69 -1.29
CA TRP A 76 -0.57 -14.37 -2.60
C TRP A 76 -1.69 -15.35 -2.95
N LYS A 77 -2.38 -15.91 -1.93
CA LYS A 77 -3.49 -16.85 -2.08
C LYS A 77 -4.83 -16.21 -1.71
N PRO A 78 -5.40 -15.33 -2.56
CA PRO A 78 -6.74 -14.82 -2.35
C PRO A 78 -7.76 -15.96 -2.44
N SER A 79 -8.92 -15.81 -1.78
CA SER A 79 -10.00 -16.77 -1.90
C SER A 79 -10.62 -16.76 -3.31
N PRO A 80 -11.34 -17.82 -3.71
CA PRO A 80 -12.10 -17.81 -4.96
C PRO A 80 -13.11 -16.65 -5.04
N ARG A 81 -13.69 -16.23 -3.91
CA ARG A 81 -14.61 -15.10 -3.85
C ARG A 81 -13.89 -13.80 -4.16
N LEU A 82 -12.75 -13.55 -3.52
CA LEU A 82 -11.94 -12.35 -3.77
C LEU A 82 -11.45 -12.28 -5.22
N LEU A 83 -10.99 -13.41 -5.78
CA LEU A 83 -10.58 -13.51 -7.19
C LEU A 83 -11.72 -13.17 -8.15
N ALA A 84 -12.88 -13.82 -7.98
CA ALA A 84 -14.05 -13.60 -8.82
C ALA A 84 -14.52 -12.14 -8.75
N TYR A 85 -14.57 -11.57 -7.54
CA TYR A 85 -14.97 -10.18 -7.35
C TYR A 85 -13.97 -9.22 -8.00
N THR A 86 -12.67 -9.48 -7.85
CA THR A 86 -11.63 -8.71 -8.53
C THR A 86 -11.84 -8.73 -10.04
N PHE A 87 -12.03 -9.90 -10.64
CA PHE A 87 -12.23 -10.04 -12.09
C PHE A 87 -13.38 -9.18 -12.63
N MET A 88 -14.47 -9.06 -11.89
CA MET A 88 -15.63 -8.23 -12.24
C MET A 88 -15.34 -6.72 -12.20
N HIS A 89 -14.44 -6.28 -11.31
CA HIS A 89 -14.17 -4.87 -11.05
C HIS A 89 -12.86 -4.35 -11.65
N LEU A 90 -12.04 -5.21 -12.24
CA LEU A 90 -10.78 -4.83 -12.88
C LEU A 90 -10.96 -3.73 -13.95
N PRO A 91 -10.00 -2.79 -14.05
CA PRO A 91 -9.81 -1.97 -15.24
C PRO A 91 -9.74 -2.82 -16.52
N LYS A 92 -10.06 -2.21 -17.67
CA LYS A 92 -9.95 -2.91 -18.97
C LYS A 92 -8.52 -3.28 -19.32
N GLU A 93 -7.56 -2.49 -18.86
CA GLU A 93 -6.14 -2.69 -19.08
C GLU A 93 -5.37 -2.34 -17.80
N LEU A 94 -4.90 -3.37 -17.11
CA LEU A 94 -4.09 -3.30 -15.90
C LEU A 94 -2.70 -3.85 -16.19
N TRP A 95 -1.67 -3.03 -16.01
CA TRP A 95 -0.28 -3.42 -16.13
C TRP A 95 0.33 -3.50 -14.73
N VAL A 96 0.90 -4.65 -14.40
CA VAL A 96 1.25 -4.97 -13.02
C VAL A 96 2.59 -5.71 -12.92
N VAL A 97 3.32 -5.47 -11.84
CA VAL A 97 4.47 -6.30 -11.42
C VAL A 97 4.09 -7.06 -10.15
N TYR A 98 4.73 -8.19 -9.87
CA TYR A 98 4.58 -8.85 -8.57
C TYR A 98 5.24 -8.04 -7.46
N GLY A 99 4.49 -7.74 -6.40
CA GLY A 99 5.06 -7.34 -5.12
C GLY A 99 5.39 -8.54 -4.23
N ASN A 100 5.93 -8.32 -3.04
CA ASN A 100 6.23 -9.42 -2.13
C ASN A 100 4.96 -10.11 -1.62
N HIS A 101 3.87 -9.38 -1.39
CA HIS A 101 2.61 -9.97 -0.94
C HIS A 101 1.96 -10.87 -2.00
N ASP A 102 2.25 -10.61 -3.28
CA ASP A 102 1.71 -11.40 -4.39
C ASP A 102 2.43 -12.75 -4.57
N LEU A 103 3.61 -12.93 -3.98
CA LEU A 103 4.49 -14.08 -4.24
C LEU A 103 4.45 -15.12 -3.11
N PRO A 104 4.15 -16.40 -3.42
CA PRO A 104 4.28 -17.48 -2.45
C PRO A 104 5.73 -17.60 -1.99
N GLN A 105 5.95 -17.54 -0.67
CA GLN A 105 7.30 -17.60 -0.07
C GLN A 105 8.26 -16.54 -0.63
N HIS A 106 7.73 -15.44 -1.17
CA HIS A 106 8.50 -14.40 -1.85
C HIS A 106 9.35 -14.94 -3.03
N SER A 107 8.89 -16.01 -3.70
CA SER A 107 9.62 -16.64 -4.81
C SER A 107 8.92 -16.42 -6.14
N LEU A 108 9.67 -15.93 -7.12
CA LEU A 108 9.23 -15.82 -8.51
C LEU A 108 9.08 -17.20 -9.18
N ASP A 109 9.74 -18.23 -8.67
CA ASP A 109 9.63 -19.60 -9.19
C ASP A 109 8.26 -20.24 -8.87
N LEU A 110 7.46 -19.58 -8.03
CA LEU A 110 6.15 -20.04 -7.57
C LEU A 110 5.00 -19.15 -8.05
N VAL A 111 5.24 -18.23 -8.99
CA VAL A 111 4.23 -17.27 -9.45
C VAL A 111 2.94 -17.94 -9.91
N GLU A 112 3.01 -19.14 -10.49
CA GLU A 112 1.87 -19.90 -10.98
C GLU A 112 0.85 -20.27 -9.90
N LYS A 113 1.27 -20.25 -8.62
CA LYS A 113 0.40 -20.49 -7.46
C LYS A 113 -0.28 -19.23 -6.95
N SER A 114 0.14 -18.05 -7.41
CA SER A 114 -0.40 -16.77 -6.96
C SER A 114 -1.77 -16.46 -7.57
N GLY A 115 -2.59 -15.73 -6.83
CA GLY A 115 -3.86 -15.21 -7.32
C GLY A 115 -3.68 -14.20 -8.45
N LEU A 116 -2.58 -13.43 -8.44
CA LEU A 116 -2.28 -12.48 -9.51
C LEU A 116 -2.00 -13.21 -10.84
N TYR A 117 -1.24 -14.32 -10.80
CA TYR A 117 -1.05 -15.18 -11.97
C TYR A 117 -2.36 -15.81 -12.44
N ALA A 118 -3.22 -16.27 -11.53
CA ALA A 118 -4.52 -16.83 -11.89
C ALA A 118 -5.40 -15.79 -12.62
N LEU A 119 -5.39 -14.53 -12.17
CA LEU A 119 -6.09 -13.43 -12.85
C LEU A 119 -5.51 -13.16 -14.24
N ALA A 120 -4.19 -13.05 -14.36
CA ALA A 120 -3.53 -12.78 -15.64
C ALA A 120 -3.69 -13.93 -16.65
N SER A 121 -3.67 -15.17 -16.19
CA SER A 121 -3.85 -16.34 -17.06
C SER A 121 -5.31 -16.50 -17.52
N GLY A 122 -6.26 -16.07 -16.69
CA GLY A 122 -7.70 -16.16 -16.98
C GLY A 122 -8.30 -14.91 -17.65
N SER A 123 -7.52 -13.86 -17.90
CA SER A 123 -8.03 -12.56 -18.35
C SER A 123 -7.07 -11.87 -19.30
N ASN A 124 -7.59 -11.29 -20.39
CA ASN A 124 -6.82 -10.36 -21.22
C ASN A 124 -6.73 -8.93 -20.63
N LYS A 125 -7.39 -8.67 -19.49
CA LYS A 125 -7.37 -7.35 -18.83
C LYS A 125 -6.09 -7.10 -18.04
N VAL A 126 -5.39 -8.16 -17.64
CA VAL A 126 -4.22 -8.06 -16.75
C VAL A 126 -2.99 -8.47 -17.53
N ARG A 127 -2.03 -7.54 -17.63
CA ARG A 127 -0.73 -7.74 -18.21
C ARG A 127 0.31 -7.70 -17.11
N ILE A 128 0.91 -8.85 -16.82
CA ILE A 128 2.12 -8.89 -16.00
C ILE A 128 3.26 -8.31 -16.83
N LEU A 129 3.93 -7.30 -16.30
CA LEU A 129 5.09 -6.70 -16.92
C LEU A 129 6.31 -7.64 -16.78
N PRO A 130 7.23 -7.66 -17.75
CA PRO A 130 8.33 -8.63 -17.81
C PRO A 130 9.42 -8.47 -16.73
N GLY A 131 9.46 -7.35 -16.02
CA GLY A 131 10.51 -7.05 -15.05
C GLY A 131 10.05 -6.10 -13.95
N GLY A 132 10.96 -5.75 -13.03
CA GLY A 132 10.65 -4.87 -11.89
C GLY A 132 9.82 -5.51 -10.78
N HIS A 133 9.69 -6.84 -10.78
CA HIS A 133 9.11 -7.60 -9.68
C HIS A 133 9.93 -7.45 -8.39
N TRP A 134 9.30 -7.70 -7.25
CA TRP A 134 10.00 -7.75 -5.97
C TRP A 134 11.17 -8.73 -6.01
N GLY A 135 12.34 -8.30 -5.52
CA GLY A 135 13.56 -9.10 -5.47
C GLY A 135 14.26 -9.30 -6.83
N LEU A 136 13.66 -8.89 -7.95
CA LEU A 136 14.24 -9.04 -9.28
C LEU A 136 15.21 -7.89 -9.60
N LYS A 137 16.34 -8.22 -10.24
CA LYS A 137 17.25 -7.21 -10.80
C LYS A 137 16.62 -6.57 -12.03
N ILE A 138 16.88 -5.28 -12.23
CA ILE A 138 16.42 -4.56 -13.42
C ILE A 138 17.36 -4.85 -14.59
N ASP A 139 16.77 -5.09 -15.75
CA ASP A 139 17.42 -5.36 -17.02
C ASP A 139 16.65 -4.68 -18.17
N ASP A 140 17.11 -4.85 -19.42
CA ASP A 140 16.48 -4.26 -20.60
C ASP A 140 15.03 -4.72 -20.80
N ALA A 141 14.69 -5.94 -20.37
CA ALA A 141 13.34 -6.46 -20.47
C ALA A 141 12.37 -5.69 -19.55
N SER A 142 12.86 -5.11 -18.45
CA SER A 142 12.06 -4.34 -17.50
C SER A 142 11.50 -3.02 -18.08
N MET A 143 12.05 -2.55 -19.21
CA MET A 143 11.62 -1.31 -19.83
C MET A 143 10.30 -1.47 -20.59
N ILE A 144 9.34 -0.59 -20.31
CA ILE A 144 8.14 -0.42 -21.14
C ILE A 144 8.14 0.96 -21.78
N SER A 145 7.38 1.13 -22.86
CA SER A 145 7.21 2.44 -23.50
C SER A 145 5.76 2.82 -23.71
N ILE A 146 5.44 4.06 -23.36
CA ILE A 146 4.15 4.69 -23.66
C ILE A 146 4.44 6.00 -24.37
N ARG A 147 3.89 6.18 -25.58
CA ARG A 147 4.05 7.39 -26.40
C ARG A 147 5.52 7.82 -26.58
N GLY A 148 6.44 6.86 -26.69
CA GLY A 148 7.87 7.11 -26.91
C GLY A 148 8.66 7.47 -25.65
N ARG A 149 8.01 7.55 -24.47
CA ARG A 149 8.70 7.66 -23.18
C ARG A 149 9.09 6.27 -22.68
N LYS A 150 10.23 6.18 -21.99
CA LYS A 150 10.72 4.96 -21.33
C LYS A 150 10.28 4.95 -19.88
N LEU A 151 9.62 3.88 -19.46
CA LEU A 151 9.10 3.73 -18.11
C LEU A 151 9.67 2.49 -17.43
N LEU A 152 9.92 2.62 -16.13
CA LEU A 152 10.22 1.52 -15.23
C LEU A 152 9.09 1.39 -14.20
N VAL A 153 8.55 0.20 -14.03
CA VAL A 153 7.59 -0.12 -12.95
C VAL A 153 8.30 -1.09 -12.03
N ARG A 154 8.44 -0.75 -10.75
CA ARG A 154 9.26 -1.53 -9.82
C ARG A 154 8.66 -1.62 -8.43
N HIS A 155 8.53 -2.82 -7.91
CA HIS A 155 8.16 -3.02 -6.51
C HIS A 155 9.40 -2.93 -5.62
N VAL A 156 9.60 -1.77 -4.98
CA VAL A 156 10.75 -1.49 -4.10
C VAL A 156 10.40 -0.38 -3.11
N PRO A 157 10.77 -0.49 -1.82
CA PRO A 157 10.53 0.57 -0.86
C PRO A 157 11.30 1.85 -1.25
N VAL A 158 10.58 2.93 -1.52
CA VAL A 158 11.15 4.25 -1.81
C VAL A 158 10.69 5.27 -0.80
N TYR A 159 11.62 6.08 -0.29
CA TYR A 159 11.30 7.19 0.60
C TYR A 159 11.78 8.53 0.04
N LYS A 160 11.17 9.61 0.54
CA LYS A 160 11.54 10.99 0.24
C LYS A 160 11.99 11.69 1.51
N GLY A 161 13.20 12.24 1.50
CA GLY A 161 13.78 12.98 2.64
C GLY A 161 15.20 12.55 2.96
N GLY A 162 15.79 13.14 3.98
CA GLY A 162 17.15 12.83 4.45
C GLY A 162 17.22 11.76 5.54
N THR A 163 16.08 11.27 6.02
CA THR A 163 16.00 10.31 7.13
C THR A 163 15.30 9.04 6.68
N LEU A 164 15.86 7.89 7.06
CA LEU A 164 15.23 6.61 6.82
C LEU A 164 13.84 6.55 7.47
N PRO A 165 12.86 5.89 6.84
CA PRO A 165 11.52 5.74 7.41
C PRO A 165 11.52 5.07 8.80
N TRP A 166 12.42 4.11 9.01
CA TRP A 166 12.68 3.47 10.30
C TRP A 166 14.14 2.96 10.37
N PRO A 167 14.66 2.62 11.56
CA PRO A 167 16.02 2.10 11.71
C PRO A 167 16.27 0.85 10.85
N ASN A 168 17.39 0.84 10.11
CA ASN A 168 17.77 -0.26 9.19
C ASN A 168 16.74 -0.54 8.08
N SER A 169 15.91 0.44 7.72
CA SER A 169 14.97 0.29 6.60
C SER A 169 15.70 -0.04 5.29
N PRO A 170 15.21 -1.02 4.50
CA PRO A 170 15.75 -1.32 3.17
C PRO A 170 15.32 -0.26 2.12
N ALA A 171 14.59 0.78 2.53
CA ALA A 171 14.08 1.80 1.63
C ALA A 171 15.20 2.61 0.96
N ILE A 172 15.03 2.88 -0.32
CA ILE A 172 15.99 3.61 -1.15
C ILE A 172 15.50 5.06 -1.32
N PRO A 173 16.39 6.07 -1.23
CA PRO A 173 15.99 7.44 -1.51
C PRO A 173 15.51 7.59 -2.95
N ALA A 174 14.41 8.33 -3.17
CA ALA A 174 13.86 8.57 -4.50
C ALA A 174 14.89 9.16 -5.49
N SER A 175 15.78 10.04 -5.00
CA SER A 175 16.86 10.61 -5.80
C SER A 175 17.85 9.55 -6.31
N LYS A 176 18.19 8.58 -5.46
CA LYS A 176 19.11 7.50 -5.81
C LYS A 176 18.50 6.58 -6.87
N ILE A 177 17.20 6.29 -6.80
CA ILE A 177 16.53 5.49 -7.83
C ILE A 177 16.63 6.19 -9.20
N LEU A 178 16.40 7.51 -9.26
CA LEU A 178 16.59 8.25 -10.52
C LEU A 178 18.06 8.26 -10.98
N ASP A 179 19.02 8.25 -10.05
CA ASP A 179 20.45 8.20 -10.42
C ASP A 179 20.90 6.83 -10.91
N ASP A 180 20.37 5.76 -10.32
CA ASP A 180 20.70 4.38 -10.70
C ASP A 180 20.07 3.98 -12.04
N TYR A 181 19.03 4.70 -12.50
CA TYR A 181 18.27 4.40 -13.72
C TYR A 181 18.08 5.65 -14.62
N PRO A 182 19.16 6.22 -15.16
CA PRO A 182 19.14 7.47 -15.92
C PRO A 182 18.38 7.40 -17.25
N GLU A 183 18.18 6.21 -17.80
CA GLU A 183 17.56 5.96 -19.09
C GLU A 183 16.03 6.06 -19.11
N TYR A 184 15.39 6.14 -17.94
CA TYR A 184 13.92 6.20 -17.82
C TYR A 184 13.41 7.62 -17.61
N ASP A 185 12.33 7.96 -18.33
CA ASP A 185 11.61 9.22 -18.16
C ASP A 185 10.73 9.21 -16.91
N LEU A 186 10.12 8.05 -16.61
CA LEU A 186 9.21 7.85 -15.49
C LEU A 186 9.50 6.52 -14.80
N ILE A 187 9.62 6.56 -13.47
CA ILE A 187 9.73 5.39 -12.60
C ILE A 187 8.51 5.35 -11.67
N VAL A 188 7.80 4.22 -11.64
CA VAL A 188 6.63 3.99 -10.79
C VAL A 188 6.98 2.93 -9.76
N THR A 189 6.82 3.23 -8.47
CA THR A 189 7.18 2.30 -7.39
C THR A 189 6.04 2.03 -6.40
N GLY A 190 6.11 0.88 -5.72
CA GLY A 190 5.19 0.45 -4.65
C GLY A 190 5.93 0.13 -3.35
N ASP A 191 5.42 -0.83 -2.57
CA ASP A 191 5.91 -1.33 -1.27
C ASP A 191 5.64 -0.36 -0.11
N LEU A 192 6.22 0.84 -0.18
CA LEU A 192 5.96 1.87 0.83
C LEU A 192 4.65 2.59 0.58
N HIS A 193 3.74 2.52 1.53
CA HIS A 193 2.38 3.07 1.41
C HIS A 193 2.30 4.60 1.42
N GLN A 194 3.43 5.30 1.46
CA GLN A 194 3.53 6.75 1.43
C GLN A 194 3.48 7.28 0.01
N CYS A 195 2.63 8.29 -0.22
CA CYS A 195 2.55 8.96 -1.51
C CYS A 195 3.79 9.84 -1.74
N ILE A 196 4.53 9.57 -2.82
CA ILE A 196 5.75 10.28 -3.20
C ILE A 196 5.64 10.71 -4.66
N VAL A 197 5.99 11.98 -4.89
CA VAL A 197 6.35 12.49 -6.21
C VAL A 197 7.70 13.17 -6.07
N TYR A 198 8.66 12.76 -6.91
CA TYR A 198 10.00 13.29 -6.93
C TYR A 198 10.44 13.52 -8.37
N GLU A 199 10.94 14.72 -8.66
CA GLU A 199 11.35 15.13 -10.00
C GLU A 199 12.84 15.50 -9.96
N LYS A 200 13.58 15.06 -10.97
CA LYS A 200 15.00 15.38 -11.16
C LYS A 200 15.34 15.34 -12.65
N ASP A 201 15.94 16.40 -13.18
CA ASP A 201 16.38 16.49 -14.58
C ASP A 201 15.28 16.11 -15.59
N GLU A 202 14.08 16.68 -15.43
CA GLU A 202 12.87 16.39 -16.26
C GLU A 202 12.35 14.94 -16.20
N ARG A 203 12.94 14.10 -15.32
CA ARG A 203 12.50 12.73 -15.04
C ARG A 203 11.70 12.65 -13.76
N LEU A 204 10.83 11.66 -13.68
CA LEU A 204 9.83 11.57 -12.63
C LEU A 204 9.91 10.22 -11.91
N LEU A 205 9.82 10.25 -10.58
CA LEU A 205 9.51 9.09 -9.76
C LEU A 205 8.17 9.30 -9.05
N VAL A 206 7.30 8.30 -9.12
CA VAL A 206 5.97 8.31 -8.49
C VAL A 206 5.75 7.03 -7.70
N ASN A 207 5.37 7.19 -6.43
CA ASN A 207 4.71 6.16 -5.65
C ASN A 207 3.35 6.72 -5.22
N ALA A 208 2.24 6.08 -5.60
CA ALA A 208 0.92 6.58 -5.23
C ALA A 208 0.54 6.30 -3.77
N GLY A 209 1.32 5.45 -3.10
CA GLY A 209 1.03 4.90 -1.79
C GLY A 209 -0.10 3.88 -1.83
N SER A 210 -0.58 3.52 -0.65
CA SER A 210 -1.65 2.53 -0.52
C SER A 210 -3.00 3.04 -1.02
N LEU A 211 -3.80 2.10 -1.57
CA LEU A 211 -5.21 2.32 -1.91
C LEU A 211 -6.04 2.60 -0.65
N MET A 212 -5.69 1.96 0.47
CA MET A 212 -6.46 1.90 1.70
C MET A 212 -5.61 2.30 2.91
N ARG A 213 -6.26 2.91 3.93
CA ARG A 213 -5.63 3.17 5.22
C ARG A 213 -5.81 1.93 6.10
N MET A 214 -4.78 1.11 6.21
CA MET A 214 -4.79 -0.22 6.85
C MET A 214 -4.11 -0.23 8.23
N THR A 215 -3.28 0.77 8.53
CA THR A 215 -2.64 0.95 9.83
C THR A 215 -3.05 2.27 10.48
N VAL A 216 -2.79 2.39 11.79
CA VAL A 216 -3.10 3.61 12.56
C VAL A 216 -2.27 4.82 12.12
N ASP A 217 -1.09 4.60 11.55
CA ASP A 217 -0.20 5.67 11.09
C ASP A 217 -0.75 6.35 9.83
N GLN A 218 -1.60 5.63 9.10
CA GLN A 218 -2.25 6.11 7.88
C GLN A 218 -3.53 6.91 8.16
N VAL A 219 -3.89 7.20 9.42
CA VAL A 219 -5.15 7.88 9.78
C VAL A 219 -5.38 9.18 9.00
N ASN A 220 -4.31 9.94 8.80
CA ASN A 220 -4.30 11.23 8.10
C ASN A 220 -3.96 11.13 6.61
N ASP A 221 -3.68 9.92 6.11
CA ASP A 221 -3.31 9.73 4.71
C ASP A 221 -4.50 10.01 3.80
N SER A 222 -4.17 10.52 2.61
CA SER A 222 -5.12 10.78 1.53
C SER A 222 -4.77 9.89 0.33
N PRO A 223 -5.27 8.63 0.30
CA PRO A 223 -5.08 7.72 -0.82
C PRO A 223 -5.41 8.39 -2.16
N CYS A 224 -4.61 8.10 -3.17
CA CYS A 224 -4.67 8.78 -4.44
C CYS A 224 -4.19 7.91 -5.59
N VAL A 225 -4.48 8.36 -6.80
CA VAL A 225 -3.84 7.92 -8.05
C VAL A 225 -3.32 9.14 -8.79
N PHE A 226 -2.45 8.92 -9.77
CA PHE A 226 -1.93 9.97 -10.62
C PHE A 226 -2.34 9.74 -12.07
N LEU A 227 -2.87 10.79 -12.70
CA LEU A 227 -3.00 10.86 -14.15
C LEU A 227 -1.66 11.32 -14.72
N TRP A 228 -1.02 10.49 -15.53
CA TRP A 228 0.26 10.82 -16.16
C TRP A 228 0.07 11.24 -17.62
N TYR A 229 0.82 12.25 -18.04
CA TYR A 229 0.78 12.82 -19.39
C TYR A 229 2.17 12.73 -20.03
N ALA A 230 2.32 11.84 -21.00
CA ALA A 230 3.61 11.48 -21.59
C ALA A 230 4.26 12.63 -22.36
N LYS A 231 3.44 13.49 -22.98
CA LYS A 231 3.92 14.65 -23.76
C LYS A 231 4.78 15.60 -22.91
N THR A 232 4.33 15.89 -21.69
CA THR A 232 4.99 16.83 -20.77
C THR A 232 5.76 16.14 -19.64
N ASN A 233 5.66 14.81 -19.54
CA ASN A 233 6.16 14.00 -18.42
C ASN A 233 5.70 14.51 -17.04
N THR A 234 4.43 14.91 -16.95
CA THR A 234 3.85 15.47 -15.72
C THR A 234 2.75 14.57 -15.17
N VAL A 235 2.51 14.67 -13.87
CA VAL A 235 1.40 14.00 -13.20
C VAL A 235 0.40 14.95 -12.58
N LYS A 236 -0.88 14.56 -12.57
CA LYS A 236 -1.94 15.21 -11.81
C LYS A 236 -2.47 14.23 -10.76
N LYS A 237 -2.33 14.60 -9.48
CA LYS A 237 -2.87 13.83 -8.35
C LYS A 237 -4.40 13.88 -8.35
N ILE A 238 -5.04 12.72 -8.21
CA ILE A 238 -6.48 12.55 -8.04
C ILE A 238 -6.71 11.83 -6.71
N ALA A 239 -7.39 12.49 -5.78
CA ALA A 239 -7.75 11.89 -4.50
C ALA A 239 -8.80 10.79 -4.71
N LEU A 240 -8.62 9.66 -4.03
CA LEU A 240 -9.62 8.60 -3.99
C LEU A 240 -10.72 8.95 -2.98
N PRO A 241 -11.96 8.45 -3.18
CA PRO A 241 -13.02 8.65 -2.21
C PRO A 241 -12.65 8.01 -0.86
N ILE A 242 -12.82 8.76 0.22
CA ILE A 242 -12.56 8.29 1.59
C ILE A 242 -13.72 8.65 2.51
N VAL A 243 -14.02 7.75 3.45
CA VAL A 243 -14.85 8.04 4.62
C VAL A 243 -13.92 8.51 5.74
N ARG A 244 -14.22 9.63 6.40
CA ARG A 244 -13.38 10.14 7.51
C ARG A 244 -13.67 9.38 8.82
N ASN A 245 -12.72 9.41 9.75
CA ASN A 245 -12.87 8.87 11.11
C ASN A 245 -13.20 7.36 11.20
N VAL A 246 -12.67 6.58 10.25
CA VAL A 246 -12.86 5.12 10.17
C VAL A 246 -11.64 4.31 10.57
N VAL A 247 -10.60 4.99 11.08
CA VAL A 247 -9.36 4.38 11.60
C VAL A 247 -9.32 4.66 13.10
N SER A 248 -9.36 3.60 13.90
CA SER A 248 -9.38 3.59 15.35
C SER A 248 -8.07 3.08 15.94
N ARG A 249 -7.67 3.65 17.07
CA ARG A 249 -6.53 3.22 17.90
C ARG A 249 -6.94 2.35 19.09
N GLU A 250 -8.23 2.06 19.26
CA GLU A 250 -8.76 1.35 20.43
C GLU A 250 -8.12 -0.03 20.65
N HIS A 251 -7.71 -0.72 19.58
CA HIS A 251 -7.02 -2.00 19.68
C HIS A 251 -5.61 -1.88 20.30
N LEU A 252 -4.94 -0.73 20.13
CA LEU A 252 -3.65 -0.46 20.79
C LEU A 252 -3.85 -0.25 22.29
N ASN A 253 -4.85 0.56 22.66
CA ASN A 253 -5.18 0.82 24.06
C ASN A 253 -5.51 -0.49 24.79
N ARG A 254 -6.33 -1.36 24.19
CA ARG A 254 -6.67 -2.67 24.77
C ARG A 254 -5.47 -3.60 24.91
N ARG A 255 -4.49 -3.50 24.02
CA ARG A 255 -3.24 -4.27 24.11
C ARG A 255 -2.37 -3.76 25.25
N GLU A 256 -2.21 -2.45 25.36
CA GLU A 256 -1.47 -1.80 26.45
C GLU A 256 -2.10 -2.08 27.81
N GLU A 257 -3.43 -2.01 27.92
CA GLU A 257 -4.17 -2.39 29.14
C GLU A 257 -3.95 -3.86 29.51
N LYS A 258 -3.94 -4.78 28.53
CA LYS A 258 -3.64 -6.20 28.78
C LYS A 258 -2.20 -6.37 29.24
N GLU A 259 -1.23 -5.76 28.58
CA GLU A 259 0.19 -5.85 28.97
C GLU A 259 0.42 -5.25 30.36
N ASN A 260 -0.21 -4.12 30.69
CA ASN A 260 -0.17 -3.54 32.04
C ASN A 260 -0.76 -4.48 33.10
N ARG A 261 -1.86 -5.18 32.79
CA ARG A 261 -2.42 -6.20 33.70
C ARG A 261 -1.48 -7.39 33.88
N TYR A 262 -0.81 -7.85 32.82
CA TYR A 262 0.20 -8.91 32.92
C TYR A 262 1.42 -8.46 33.73
N HIS A 263 1.91 -7.24 33.51
CA HIS A 263 3.01 -6.67 34.29
C HIS A 263 2.66 -6.51 35.77
N ALA A 264 1.49 -5.95 36.09
CA ALA A 264 1.01 -5.84 37.47
C ALA A 264 0.88 -7.21 38.15
N PHE A 265 0.44 -8.23 37.42
CA PHE A 265 0.42 -9.61 37.92
C PHE A 265 1.82 -10.15 38.21
N ILE A 266 2.78 -9.97 37.29
CA ILE A 266 4.17 -10.40 37.47
C ILE A 266 4.86 -9.65 38.61
N GLU A 267 4.63 -8.34 38.76
CA GLU A 267 5.14 -7.56 39.90
C GLU A 267 4.52 -8.03 41.22
N GLY A 268 3.22 -8.34 41.22
CA GLY A 268 2.56 -8.97 42.37
C GLY A 268 3.20 -10.31 42.78
N LEU A 269 3.68 -11.11 41.83
CA LEU A 269 4.42 -12.34 42.11
C LEU A 269 5.84 -12.10 42.65
N ARG A 270 6.44 -10.93 42.39
CA ARG A 270 7.81 -10.59 42.84
C ARG A 270 7.85 -9.95 44.22
N ASN A 271 6.76 -9.32 44.65
CA ASN A 271 6.66 -8.61 45.93
C ASN A 271 6.26 -9.52 47.12
N ASP A 272 6.04 -10.81 46.91
CA ASP A 272 5.91 -11.77 48.02
C ASP A 272 7.29 -11.96 48.69
N GLU A 273 7.43 -11.53 49.95
CA GLU A 273 8.68 -11.35 50.72
C GLU A 273 9.49 -12.64 51.01
N ARG A 274 9.26 -13.75 50.30
CA ARG A 274 10.10 -14.96 50.35
C ARG A 274 10.15 -15.62 48.97
N PRO A 275 11.11 -15.25 48.10
CA PRO A 275 11.30 -15.98 46.86
C PRO A 275 11.82 -17.38 47.19
N GLU A 276 10.92 -18.37 47.27
CA GLU A 276 11.34 -19.77 47.21
C GLU A 276 11.81 -20.10 45.78
N LEU A 277 12.76 -21.03 45.70
CA LEU A 277 13.57 -21.34 44.50
C LEU A 277 12.79 -21.83 43.26
N SER A 278 11.46 -21.93 43.29
CA SER A 278 10.67 -22.34 42.11
C SER A 278 9.49 -21.41 41.81
N PHE A 279 9.38 -21.02 40.53
CA PHE A 279 8.32 -20.18 39.99
C PHE A 279 6.91 -20.73 40.27
N ARG A 280 6.76 -22.06 40.25
CA ARG A 280 5.52 -22.77 40.56
C ARG A 280 5.08 -22.57 42.01
N HIS A 281 6.02 -22.55 42.95
CA HIS A 281 5.71 -22.30 44.36
C HIS A 281 5.22 -20.87 44.59
N ASN A 282 5.81 -19.89 43.91
CA ASN A 282 5.37 -18.49 43.98
C ASN A 282 3.96 -18.31 43.39
N LEU A 283 3.63 -19.04 42.31
CA LEU A 283 2.28 -19.09 41.74
C LEU A 283 1.27 -19.71 42.71
N ASP A 284 1.59 -20.85 43.32
CA ASP A 284 0.71 -21.51 44.30
C ASP A 284 0.46 -20.62 45.54
N ALA A 285 1.48 -19.93 46.04
CA ALA A 285 1.36 -18.97 47.13
C ALA A 285 0.43 -17.82 46.72
N HIS A 286 0.65 -17.23 45.55
CA HIS A 286 -0.18 -16.14 45.04
C HIS A 286 -1.64 -16.56 44.82
N PHE A 287 -1.89 -17.77 44.31
CA PHE A 287 -3.25 -18.30 44.13
C PHE A 287 -3.99 -18.48 45.46
N LYS A 288 -3.30 -18.95 46.49
CA LYS A 288 -3.87 -19.09 47.84
C LYS A 288 -4.20 -17.73 48.44
N THR A 289 -3.28 -16.77 48.36
CA THR A 289 -3.46 -15.41 48.89
C THR A 289 -4.60 -14.67 48.19
N ASN A 290 -4.74 -14.84 46.87
CA ASN A 290 -5.72 -14.09 46.07
C ASN A 290 -7.01 -14.88 45.76
N CYS A 291 -7.19 -16.07 46.34
CA CYS A 291 -8.36 -16.94 46.11
C CYS A 291 -8.68 -17.17 44.62
N THR A 292 -7.64 -17.38 43.80
CA THR A 292 -7.80 -17.56 42.35
C THR A 292 -8.60 -18.83 42.05
N LEU A 293 -9.57 -18.77 41.14
CA LEU A 293 -10.41 -19.91 40.75
C LEU A 293 -9.58 -21.07 40.16
N SER A 294 -9.89 -22.31 40.55
CA SER A 294 -9.18 -23.52 40.10
C SER A 294 -9.11 -23.64 38.57
N SER A 295 -10.18 -23.28 37.85
CA SER A 295 -10.22 -23.28 36.38
C SER A 295 -9.23 -22.30 35.74
N ILE A 296 -8.89 -21.21 36.44
CA ILE A 296 -7.87 -20.24 36.00
C ILE A 296 -6.47 -20.75 36.34
N GLN A 297 -6.28 -21.37 37.51
CA GLN A 297 -5.00 -21.98 37.90
C GLN A 297 -4.59 -23.08 36.92
N GLU A 298 -5.53 -23.96 36.54
CA GLU A 298 -5.31 -25.03 35.55
C GLU A 298 -4.91 -24.48 34.18
N LEU A 299 -5.55 -23.38 33.73
CA LEU A 299 -5.21 -22.73 32.48
C LEU A 299 -3.78 -22.18 32.52
N ILE A 300 -3.38 -21.53 33.62
CA ILE A 300 -2.04 -20.97 33.77
C ILE A 300 -0.98 -22.09 33.76
N TYR A 301 -1.22 -23.19 34.47
CA TYR A 301 -0.28 -24.31 34.47
C TYR A 301 -0.14 -25.00 33.11
N LYS A 302 -1.24 -25.10 32.35
CA LYS A 302 -1.22 -25.65 30.99
C LYS A 302 -0.31 -24.89 30.02
N TYR A 303 -0.08 -23.59 30.24
CA TYR A 303 0.79 -22.76 29.39
C TYR A 303 2.22 -22.61 29.93
N LEU A 304 2.53 -23.17 31.10
CA LEU A 304 3.87 -23.16 31.71
C LEU A 304 4.65 -24.46 31.47
N ASP A 305 3.95 -25.55 31.16
CA ASP A 305 4.51 -26.82 30.68
C ASP A 305 4.58 -26.82 29.13
#